data_AF-A0A2N9VYL5-F1
#
_entry.id   AF-A0A2N9VYL5-F1
#
_cell.length_a   1.000
_cell.length_b   1.000
_cell.length_c   1.000
_cell.angle_alpha   90.00
_cell.angle_beta   90.00
_cell.angle_gamma   90.00
#
_symmetry.space_group_name_H-M   'P 1'
#
loop_
_entity.id
_entity.type
_entity.pdbx_description
1 polymer ?
#
loop_
_entity_poly.entity_id
_entity_poly.type
_entity_poly.pdbx_seq_one_letter_code
_entity_poly.pdbx_strand_id
1 'polypeptide(L)'
;MYYTLGATQMVLNIRNSEADGLARKLADLDGTSITEAVIVALKETIQARRRKEAPSEAARRILEKRGLSFAAGRKPVSPAAYHDLDHDLSGGDE
;
A
#
# COMPACT_ATOMS: atom_id res chain seq x y z
N MET A 1 -1.93 31.38 11.26
CA MET A 1 -2.21 30.43 12.36
C MET A 1 -2.37 29.05 11.74
N TYR A 2 -1.41 28.16 11.94
CA TYR A 2 -1.54 26.77 11.51
C TYR A 2 -2.08 25.96 12.69
N TYR A 3 -3.30 25.43 12.56
CA TYR A 3 -3.81 24.45 13.51
C TYR A 3 -3.02 23.15 13.32
N THR A 4 -2.22 22.80 14.32
CA THR A 4 -1.75 21.43 14.53
C THR A 4 -2.98 20.54 14.66
N LEU A 5 -3.25 19.69 13.66
CA LEU A 5 -4.12 18.54 13.84
C LEU A 5 -3.49 17.68 14.94
N GLY A 6 -3.90 17.90 16.18
CA GLY A 6 -3.67 16.95 17.26
C GLY A 6 -4.23 15.62 16.79
N ALA A 7 -3.37 14.63 16.60
CA ALA A 7 -3.77 13.30 16.19
C ALA A 7 -4.88 12.84 17.13
N THR A 8 -6.09 12.67 16.58
CA THR A 8 -7.23 12.15 17.32
C THR A 8 -6.79 10.81 17.91
N GLN A 9 -6.61 10.75 19.24
CA GLN A 9 -6.25 9.54 19.96
C GLN A 9 -7.39 8.53 19.82
N MET A 10 -7.35 7.72 18.75
CA MET A 10 -8.33 6.68 18.51
C MET A 10 -7.90 5.41 19.22
N VAL A 11 -8.77 4.89 20.07
CA VAL A 11 -8.55 3.64 20.79
C VAL A 11 -9.21 2.49 20.02
N LEU A 12 -8.42 1.47 19.69
CA LEU A 12 -8.93 0.21 19.16
C LEU A 12 -9.33 -0.69 20.33
N ASN A 13 -10.63 -1.00 20.47
CA ASN A 13 -11.11 -1.92 21.49
C ASN A 13 -11.26 -3.34 20.92
N ILE A 14 -10.49 -4.30 21.44
CA ILE A 14 -10.52 -5.70 21.02
C ILE A 14 -11.29 -6.51 22.07
N ARG A 15 -12.49 -6.98 21.71
CA ARG A 15 -13.35 -7.79 22.61
C ARG A 15 -13.16 -9.30 22.43
N ASN A 16 -12.49 -9.71 21.36
CA ASN A 16 -12.21 -11.11 21.09
C ASN A 16 -10.92 -11.52 21.84
N SER A 17 -11.01 -12.55 22.68
CA SER A 17 -9.90 -12.99 23.55
C SER A 17 -8.71 -13.56 22.77
N GLU A 18 -8.95 -14.22 21.64
CA GLU A 18 -7.90 -14.73 20.76
C GLU A 18 -7.11 -13.57 20.15
N ALA A 19 -7.80 -12.54 19.65
CA ALA A 19 -7.17 -11.36 19.08
C ALA A 19 -6.34 -10.56 20.11
N ASP A 20 -6.85 -10.38 21.34
CA ASP A 20 -6.09 -9.75 22.42
C ASP A 20 -4.84 -10.57 22.80
N GLY A 21 -4.98 -11.90 22.90
CA GLY A 21 -3.86 -12.80 23.18
C GLY A 21 -2.78 -12.77 22.10
N LEU A 22 -3.17 -12.75 20.83
CA LEU A 22 -2.25 -12.62 19.70
C LEU A 22 -1.51 -11.28 19.71
N ALA A 23 -2.22 -10.18 19.99
CA ALA A 23 -1.63 -8.85 20.04
C ALA A 23 -0.61 -8.72 21.18
N ARG A 24 -0.93 -9.26 22.37
CA ARG A 24 0.00 -9.32 23.51
C ARG A 24 1.24 -10.13 23.19
N LYS A 25 1.05 -11.35 22.66
CA LYS A 25 2.15 -12.24 22.31
C LYS A 25 3.09 -11.57 21.29
N LEU A 26 2.54 -10.89 20.30
CA LEU A 26 3.35 -10.17 19.31
C LEU A 26 4.13 -9.01 19.95
N ALA A 27 3.47 -8.22 20.80
CA ALA A 27 4.13 -7.13 21.53
C ALA A 27 5.29 -7.63 22.42
N ASP A 28 5.09 -8.76 23.09
CA ASP A 28 6.12 -9.40 23.92
C ASP A 28 7.32 -9.88 23.08
N LEU A 29 7.06 -10.45 21.89
CA LEU A 29 8.11 -10.90 20.97
C LEU A 29 8.91 -9.72 20.40
N ASP A 30 8.23 -8.63 20.06
CA ASP A 30 8.84 -7.45 19.44
C ASP A 30 9.46 -6.49 20.46
N GLY A 31 9.14 -6.65 21.75
CA GLY A 31 9.53 -5.72 22.81
C GLY A 31 8.90 -4.33 22.64
N THR A 32 7.69 -4.26 22.08
CA THR A 32 6.99 -3.00 21.77
C THR A 32 5.65 -2.88 22.50
N SER A 33 4.96 -1.75 22.35
CA SER A 33 3.60 -1.62 22.86
C SER A 33 2.61 -2.45 22.03
N ILE A 34 1.50 -2.90 22.63
CA ILE A 34 0.44 -3.64 21.93
C ILE A 34 -0.04 -2.86 20.68
N THR A 35 -0.19 -1.54 20.79
CA THR A 35 -0.59 -0.69 19.67
C THR A 35 0.42 -0.74 18.53
N GLU A 36 1.72 -0.63 18.84
CA GLU A 36 2.77 -0.67 17.83
C GLU A 36 2.83 -2.03 17.14
N ALA A 37 2.82 -3.11 17.92
CA ALA A 37 2.80 -4.49 17.41
C ALA A 37 1.63 -4.73 16.45
N VAL A 38 0.42 -4.29 16.80
CA VAL A 38 -0.76 -4.40 15.93
C VAL A 38 -0.60 -3.59 14.65
N ILE A 39 -0.08 -2.35 14.73
CA ILE A 39 0.14 -1.50 13.55
C ILE A 39 1.14 -2.16 12.60
N VAL A 40 2.25 -2.68 13.12
CA VAL A 40 3.29 -3.35 12.33
C VAL A 40 2.72 -4.59 11.64
N ALA A 41 2.08 -5.49 12.38
CA ALA A 41 1.49 -6.71 11.81
C ALA A 41 0.45 -6.42 10.71
N LEU A 42 -0.39 -5.39 10.89
CA LEU A 42 -1.37 -4.99 9.88
C LEU A 42 -0.69 -4.43 8.63
N LYS A 43 0.33 -3.57 8.79
CA LYS A 43 1.11 -3.04 7.67
C LYS A 43 1.77 -4.17 6.89
N GLU A 44 2.43 -5.09 7.57
CA GLU A 44 3.11 -6.23 6.96
C GLU A 44 2.12 -7.14 6.24
N THR A 45 0.99 -7.46 6.87
CA THR A 45 -0.05 -8.30 6.26
C THR A 45 -0.61 -7.66 5.00
N ILE A 46 -0.89 -6.36 5.02
CA ILE A 46 -1.36 -5.62 3.84
C ILE A 46 -0.29 -5.64 2.74
N GLN A 47 0.98 -5.39 3.08
CA GLN A 47 2.06 -5.40 2.09
C GLN A 47 2.32 -6.78 1.52
N ALA A 48 2.26 -7.84 2.34
CA ALA A 48 2.37 -9.21 1.88
C ALA A 48 1.24 -9.57 0.90
N ARG A 49 0.02 -9.11 1.16
CA ARG A 49 -1.11 -9.28 0.22
C ARG A 49 -0.91 -8.48 -1.07
N ARG A 50 -0.39 -7.25 -0.99
CA ARG A 50 -0.07 -6.44 -2.17
C ARG A 50 1.07 -7.02 -3.01
N ARG A 51 2.10 -7.60 -2.40
CA ARG A 51 3.19 -8.27 -3.12
C ARG A 51 2.75 -9.56 -3.81
N LYS A 52 1.70 -10.20 -3.31
CA LYS A 52 1.06 -11.36 -3.95
C LYS A 52 0.15 -10.98 -5.12
N GLU A 53 -0.28 -9.72 -5.22
CA GLU A 53 -1.07 -9.18 -6.34
C GLU A 53 -0.16 -9.10 -7.58
N ALA A 54 -0.56 -9.76 -8.68
CA ALA A 54 0.21 -9.64 -9.92
C ALA A 54 0.18 -8.17 -10.41
N PRO A 55 1.23 -7.67 -11.09
CA PRO A 55 1.25 -6.29 -11.58
C PRO A 55 0.01 -5.90 -12.41
N SER A 56 -0.56 -6.86 -13.15
CA SER A 56 -1.80 -6.72 -13.92
C SER A 56 -3.04 -6.53 -13.03
N GLU A 57 -3.13 -7.26 -11.92
CA GLU A 57 -4.20 -7.16 -10.93
C GLU A 57 -4.11 -5.83 -10.17
N ALA A 58 -2.90 -5.43 -9.78
CA ALA A 58 -2.66 -4.15 -9.13
C ALA A 58 -3.08 -2.99 -10.03
N ALA A 59 -2.70 -3.04 -11.31
CA ALA A 59 -3.10 -2.03 -12.29
C ALA A 59 -4.62 -2.02 -12.50
N ARG A 60 -5.28 -3.19 -12.55
CA ARG A 60 -6.73 -3.31 -12.67
C ARG A 60 -7.44 -2.67 -11.46
N ARG A 61 -7.02 -2.98 -10.24
CA ARG A 61 -7.56 -2.40 -9.00
C ARG A 61 -7.41 -0.89 -8.96
N ILE A 62 -6.30 -0.35 -9.46
CA ILE A 62 -6.07 1.11 -9.55
C ILE A 62 -7.05 1.76 -10.54
N LEU A 63 -7.29 1.13 -11.69
CA LEU A 63 -8.26 1.61 -12.68
C LEU A 63 -9.69 1.55 -12.13
N GLU A 64 -10.09 0.44 -11.52
CA GLU A 64 -11.43 0.25 -10.95
C GLU A 64 -11.76 1.30 -9.90
N LYS A 65 -10.80 1.67 -9.02
CA LYS A 65 -10.97 2.76 -8.05
C LYS A 65 -11.30 4.13 -8.68
N ARG A 66 -10.98 4.31 -9.96
CA ARG A 66 -11.26 5.53 -10.72
C ARG A 66 -12.43 5.36 -11.70
N GLY A 67 -13.16 4.23 -11.64
CA GLY A 67 -14.22 3.91 -12.59
C GLY A 67 -13.70 3.58 -14.00
N LEU A 68 -12.44 3.18 -14.13
CA LEU A 68 -11.79 2.82 -15.38
C LEU A 68 -11.57 1.31 -15.49
N SER A 69 -11.36 0.82 -16.70
CA SER A 69 -11.04 -0.59 -16.97
C SER A 69 -10.09 -0.73 -18.16
N PHE A 70 -9.47 -1.90 -18.31
CA PHE A 70 -8.68 -2.21 -19.49
C PHE A 70 -9.59 -2.53 -20.68
N ALA A 71 -9.21 -2.06 -21.87
CA ALA A 71 -9.82 -2.50 -23.11
C ALA A 71 -9.63 -4.01 -23.30
N ALA A 72 -10.68 -4.70 -23.75
CA ALA A 72 -10.62 -6.12 -24.07
C ALA A 72 -9.62 -6.36 -25.22
N GLY A 73 -8.81 -7.42 -25.09
CA GLY A 73 -7.84 -7.78 -26.14
C GLY A 73 -6.64 -6.84 -26.27
N ARG A 74 -6.34 -6.01 -25.27
CA ARG A 74 -5.14 -5.17 -25.28
C ARG A 74 -3.89 -6.01 -25.57
N LYS A 75 -3.04 -5.53 -26.46
CA LYS A 75 -1.72 -6.10 -26.73
C LYS A 75 -0.65 -5.21 -26.09
N PRO A 76 0.48 -5.77 -25.64
CA PRO A 76 1.63 -4.96 -25.26
C PRO A 76 1.98 -3.99 -26.39
N VAL A 77 2.37 -2.77 -26.05
CA VAL A 77 2.93 -1.83 -27.01
C VAL A 77 4.23 -2.41 -27.58
N SER A 78 4.54 -2.10 -28.84
CA SER A 78 5.79 -2.55 -29.44
C SER A 78 6.98 -1.92 -28.71
N PRO A 79 8.14 -2.60 -28.64
CA PRO A 79 9.35 -2.01 -28.04
C PRO A 79 9.73 -0.64 -28.64
N ALA A 80 9.49 -0.45 -29.93
CA ALA A 80 9.77 0.81 -30.63
C ALA A 80 8.97 2.00 -30.07
N ALA A 81 7.77 1.78 -29.51
CA ALA A 81 6.96 2.84 -28.92
C ALA A 81 7.60 3.47 -27.67
N TYR A 82 8.58 2.80 -27.05
CA TYR A 82 9.33 3.35 -25.92
C TYR A 82 10.46 4.30 -26.36
N HIS A 83 10.97 4.18 -27.59
CA HIS A 83 12.05 5.05 -28.09
C HIS A 83 11.61 6.49 -28.30
N ASP A 84 10.36 6.73 -28.70
CA ASP A 84 9.82 8.08 -28.90
C ASP A 84 9.71 8.88 -27.59
N LEU A 85 9.72 8.21 -26.43
CA LEU A 85 9.64 8.82 -25.10
C LEU A 85 11.01 9.11 -24.46
N ASP A 86 12.10 8.62 -25.07
CA ASP A 86 13.47 8.78 -24.55
C ASP A 86 14.06 10.16 -24.88
N HIS A 87 13.38 10.95 -25.70
CA HIS A 87 13.85 12.26 -26.17
C HIS A 87 13.54 13.44 -25.22
N ASP A 88 12.79 13.22 -24.14
CA ASP A 88 12.35 14.30 -23.22
C ASP A 88 13.02 14.24 -21.82
N LEU A 89 14.07 13.43 -21.67
CA LEU A 89 14.83 13.31 -20.41
C LEU A 89 16.19 14.01 -20.42
N SER A 90 16.58 14.62 -21.54
CA SER A 90 17.71 15.57 -21.53
C SER A 90 17.21 16.91 -20.99
N GLY A 91 17.14 17.03 -19.66
CA GLY A 91 17.13 18.33 -19.03
C GLY A 91 18.34 19.11 -19.56
N GLY A 92 18.09 20.13 -20.35
CA GLY A 92 19.13 21.03 -20.81
C GLY A 92 19.69 21.75 -19.59
N ASP A 93 20.93 21.43 -19.25
CA ASP A 93 21.76 22.27 -18.39
C ASP A 93 22.16 23.51 -19.22
N GLU A 94 21.40 24.61 -19.10
CA GLU A 94 21.86 25.98 -19.39
C GLU A 94 21.46 26.94 -18.27
#